data_AF-A0A943DKW2-F1
#
_entry.id   AF-A0A943DKW2-F1
#
_cell.length_a   1.000
_cell.length_b   1.000
_cell.length_c   1.000
_cell.angle_alpha   90.00
_cell.angle_beta   90.00
_cell.angle_gamma   90.00
#
_symmetry.space_group_name_H-M   'P 1'
#
loop_
_entity.id
_entity.type
_entity.pdbx_description
1 polymer ?
#
loop_
_entity_poly.entity_id
_entity_poly.type
_entity_poly.pdbx_seq_one_letter_code
_entity_poly.pdbx_strand_id
1 'polypeptide(L)'
;METLENANNADCVKTSKRAKQSRKYGMWYKEGATDSDLVSWCDARIAVYNEWIKNCKELKQSSQAQLLGGMSKEALEAALAALDAQ
;
A
#
# COMPACT_ATOMS: atom_id res chain seq x y z
N MET A 1 48.14 -20.50 -14.81
CA MET A 1 48.48 -19.24 -14.13
C MET A 1 47.52 -18.21 -14.72
N GLU A 2 46.36 -18.08 -14.09
CA GLU A 2 45.92 -16.86 -13.38
C GLU A 2 45.35 -15.86 -14.38
N THR A 3 44.10 -15.38 -14.30
CA THR A 3 43.14 -15.30 -13.20
C THR A 3 41.75 -15.01 -13.78
N LEU A 4 40.72 -15.52 -13.09
CA LEU A 4 39.33 -15.13 -13.24
C LEU A 4 39.17 -13.61 -13.16
N GLU A 5 38.72 -12.96 -14.24
CA GLU A 5 38.11 -11.63 -14.14
C GLU A 5 36.67 -11.77 -13.64
N ASN A 6 36.55 -12.02 -12.34
CA ASN A 6 35.37 -11.61 -11.60
C ASN A 6 35.56 -10.14 -11.21
N ALA A 7 34.88 -9.26 -11.93
CA ALA A 7 34.43 -7.99 -11.38
C ALA A 7 33.05 -7.67 -11.94
N ASN A 8 32.04 -8.41 -11.44
CA ASN A 8 30.68 -7.93 -11.28
C ASN A 8 30.66 -6.61 -10.48
N ASN A 9 31.14 -5.51 -11.05
CA ASN A 9 31.17 -4.24 -10.35
C ASN A 9 31.10 -3.03 -11.29
N ALA A 10 30.01 -2.97 -12.04
CA ALA A 10 29.43 -1.69 -12.44
C ALA A 10 27.89 -1.82 -12.52
N ASP A 11 27.31 -2.46 -11.51
CA ASP A 11 25.94 -2.17 -11.12
C ASP A 11 25.90 -0.73 -10.58
N CYS A 12 25.85 0.23 -11.49
CA CYS A 12 25.37 1.56 -11.21
C CYS A 12 24.56 1.98 -12.42
N VAL A 13 23.45 1.26 -12.63
CA VAL A 13 22.34 1.80 -13.42
C VAL A 13 22.08 3.18 -12.85
N LYS A 14 22.52 4.22 -13.56
CA LYS A 14 22.15 5.61 -13.32
C LYS A 14 20.64 5.69 -13.49
N THR A 15 19.91 5.27 -12.47
CA THR A 15 18.47 5.37 -12.41
C THR A 15 18.17 6.85 -12.60
N SER A 16 17.61 7.18 -13.76
CA SER A 16 17.32 8.55 -14.12
C SER A 16 16.50 9.20 -13.01
N LYS A 17 16.62 10.51 -12.83
CA LYS A 17 15.81 11.26 -11.85
C LYS A 17 14.33 10.86 -11.99
N ARG A 18 13.83 10.75 -13.22
CA ARG A 18 12.51 10.22 -13.55
C ARG A 18 12.23 8.81 -13.01
N ALA A 19 13.13 7.85 -13.19
CA ALA A 19 12.94 6.49 -12.67
C ALA A 19 12.86 6.45 -11.15
N LYS A 20 13.68 7.26 -10.45
CA LYS A 20 13.63 7.38 -8.99
C LYS A 20 12.32 7.99 -8.51
N GLN A 21 11.89 9.08 -9.15
CA GLN A 21 10.65 9.76 -8.77
C GLN A 21 9.40 8.92 -9.12
N SER A 22 9.42 8.20 -10.24
CA SER A 22 8.33 7.29 -10.62
C SER A 22 8.21 6.11 -9.66
N ARG A 23 9.31 5.61 -9.09
CA ARG A 23 9.24 4.61 -8.02
C ARG A 23 8.64 5.18 -6.73
N LYS A 24 9.00 6.41 -6.37
CA LYS A 24 8.57 7.03 -5.10
C LYS A 24 7.12 7.51 -5.12
N TYR A 25 6.71 8.13 -6.22
CA TYR A 25 5.40 8.78 -6.35
C TYR A 25 4.48 8.07 -7.36
N GLY A 26 4.92 6.91 -7.87
CA GLY A 26 4.21 6.12 -8.87
C GLY A 26 4.29 6.71 -10.28
N MET A 27 3.46 6.18 -11.18
CA MET A 27 3.32 6.69 -12.55
C MET A 27 2.86 8.16 -12.63
N TRP A 28 2.49 8.75 -11.50
CA TRP A 28 1.80 10.02 -11.44
C TRP A 28 2.72 11.23 -11.37
N TYR A 29 3.99 11.04 -11.02
CA TYR A 29 4.97 12.12 -11.06
C TYR A 29 5.29 12.51 -12.50
N LYS A 30 5.04 13.78 -12.84
CA LYS A 30 5.32 14.35 -14.16
C LYS A 30 6.54 15.26 -14.09
N GLU A 31 7.57 14.92 -14.86
CA GLU A 31 8.76 15.76 -15.02
C GLU A 31 8.38 17.06 -15.74
N GLY A 32 8.76 18.21 -15.17
CA GLY A 32 8.42 19.54 -15.70
C GLY A 32 7.10 20.14 -15.21
N ALA A 33 6.38 19.48 -14.30
CA ALA A 33 5.26 20.11 -13.58
C ALA A 33 5.76 21.24 -12.68
N THR A 34 4.96 22.30 -12.54
CA THR A 34 5.28 23.37 -11.58
C THR A 34 4.98 22.93 -10.14
N ASP A 35 5.54 23.61 -9.16
CA ASP A 35 5.25 23.33 -7.75
C ASP A 35 3.75 23.48 -7.44
N SER A 36 3.09 24.46 -8.06
CA SER A 36 1.63 24.66 -7.93
C SER A 36 0.83 23.49 -8.49
N ASP A 37 1.25 22.92 -9.62
CA ASP A 37 0.60 21.74 -10.21
C ASP A 37 0.73 20.53 -9.28
N LEU A 38 1.93 20.34 -8.72
CA LEU A 38 2.21 19.23 -7.82
C LEU A 38 1.42 19.34 -6.50
N VAL A 39 1.35 20.53 -5.91
CA VAL A 39 0.55 20.77 -4.70
C VAL A 39 -0.93 20.49 -4.96
N SER A 40 -1.50 21.11 -6.00
CA SER A 40 -2.93 20.93 -6.35
C SER A 40 -3.27 19.47 -6.64
N TRP A 41 -2.37 18.75 -7.32
CA TRP A 41 -2.54 17.34 -7.61
C TRP A 41 -2.47 16.47 -6.34
N CYS A 42 -1.52 16.74 -5.44
CA CYS A 42 -1.41 16.05 -4.17
C CYS A 42 -2.68 16.24 -3.34
N ASP A 43 -3.21 17.46 -3.24
CA ASP A 43 -4.44 17.75 -2.49
C ASP A 43 -5.63 16.95 -3.04
N ALA A 44 -5.81 16.95 -4.37
CA ALA A 44 -6.87 16.19 -5.03
C ALA A 44 -6.75 14.68 -4.75
N ARG A 45 -5.54 14.13 -4.78
CA ARG A 45 -5.31 12.69 -4.52
C ARG A 45 -5.50 12.32 -3.06
N ILE A 46 -5.05 13.17 -2.13
CA ILE A 46 -5.26 12.98 -0.70
C ILE A 46 -6.76 12.94 -0.41
N ALA A 47 -7.55 13.85 -1.01
CA ALA A 47 -9.00 13.85 -0.85
C ALA A 47 -9.64 12.51 -1.29
N VAL A 48 -9.27 12.00 -2.47
CA VAL A 48 -9.75 10.70 -2.97
C VAL A 48 -9.34 9.55 -2.05
N TYR A 49 -8.08 9.52 -1.59
CA TYR A 49 -7.62 8.45 -0.70
C TYR A 49 -8.31 8.49 0.66
N ASN A 50 -8.58 9.68 1.21
CA ASN A 50 -9.34 9.81 2.44
C ASN A 50 -10.76 9.25 2.29
N GLU A 51 -11.42 9.53 1.17
CA GLU A 51 -12.74 8.97 0.86
C GLU A 51 -12.69 7.45 0.71
N TRP A 52 -11.70 6.92 -0.02
CA TRP A 52 -11.53 5.47 -0.16
C TRP A 52 -11.24 4.77 1.17
N ILE A 53 -10.41 5.37 2.03
CA ILE A 53 -10.14 4.85 3.38
C ILE A 53 -11.44 4.80 4.20
N LYS A 54 -12.25 5.86 4.14
CA LYS A 54 -13.57 5.88 4.79
C LYS A 54 -14.45 4.74 4.27
N ASN A 55 -14.58 4.62 2.95
CA ASN A 55 -15.41 3.59 2.32
C ASN A 55 -14.93 2.17 2.67
N CYS A 56 -13.62 1.94 2.73
CA CYS A 56 -13.06 0.65 3.16
C CYS A 56 -13.40 0.32 4.62
N LYS A 57 -13.40 1.31 5.52
CA LYS A 57 -13.81 1.11 6.92
C LYS A 57 -15.29 0.71 7.00
N GLU A 58 -16.15 1.41 6.28
CA GLU A 58 -17.59 1.13 6.23
C GLU A 58 -17.87 -0.25 5.63
N LEU A 59 -17.21 -0.59 4.51
CA LEU A 59 -17.31 -1.91 3.88
C LEU A 59 -16.87 -3.02 4.84
N LYS A 60 -15.72 -2.86 5.51
CA LYS A 60 -15.23 -3.82 6.50
C LYS A 60 -16.25 -4.03 7.62
N GLN A 61 -16.79 -2.96 8.19
CA GLN A 61 -17.78 -3.04 9.27
C GLN A 61 -19.06 -3.75 8.81
N SER A 62 -19.58 -3.40 7.64
CA SER A 62 -20.75 -4.05 7.04
C SER A 62 -20.50 -5.54 6.81
N SER A 63 -19.36 -5.91 6.22
CA SER A 63 -18.99 -7.31 6.00
C SER A 63 -18.80 -8.08 7.32
N GLN A 64 -18.21 -7.46 8.34
CA GLN A 64 -18.09 -8.07 9.67
C GLN A 64 -19.46 -8.31 10.32
N ALA A 65 -20.39 -7.35 10.20
CA ALA A 65 -21.74 -7.52 10.69
C ALA A 65 -22.48 -8.65 9.97
N GLN A 66 -22.27 -8.82 8.67
CA GLN A 66 -22.84 -9.95 7.91
C GLN A 66 -22.21 -11.29 8.31
N LEU A 67 -20.89 -11.34 8.48
CA LEU A 67 -20.17 -12.55 8.92
C LEU A 67 -20.63 -13.01 10.30
N LEU A 68 -20.82 -12.06 11.23
CA LEU A 68 -21.22 -12.34 12.60
C LEU A 68 -22.73 -12.45 12.80
N GLY A 69 -23.53 -11.87 11.90
CA GLY A 69 -25.00 -11.83 12.00
C GLY A 69 -25.67 -13.20 11.95
N GLY A 70 -24.96 -14.23 11.49
CA GLY A 70 -25.41 -15.64 11.52
C GLY A 70 -24.87 -16.45 12.70
N MET A 71 -23.97 -15.91 13.52
CA MET A 71 -23.39 -16.60 14.67
C MET A 71 -24.13 -16.24 15.95
N SER A 72 -24.54 -17.24 16.73
CA SER A 72 -25.03 -17.01 18.07
C SER A 72 -23.88 -16.57 18.98
N LYS A 73 -24.22 -15.82 20.04
CA LYS A 73 -23.24 -15.37 21.03
C LYS A 73 -22.46 -16.55 21.64
N GLU A 74 -23.13 -17.67 21.85
CA GLU A 74 -22.53 -18.90 22.39
C GLU A 74 -21.52 -19.52 21.42
N ALA A 75 -21.77 -19.46 20.10
CA ALA A 75 -20.84 -19.95 19.09
C ALA A 75 -19.57 -19.08 19.00
N LEU A 76 -19.71 -17.77 19.22
CA LEU A 76 -18.59 -16.82 19.31
C LEU A 76 -17.74 -17.05 20.57
N GLU A 77 -18.39 -17.22 21.73
CA GLU A 77 -17.69 -17.51 22.99
C GLU A 77 -16.97 -18.86 22.95
N ALA A 78 -17.58 -19.89 22.35
CA ALA A 78 -16.95 -21.20 22.16
C ALA A 78 -15.73 -21.13 21.24
N ALA A 79 -15.81 -20.39 20.14
CA ALA A 79 -14.68 -20.20 19.21
C ALA A 79 -13.53 -19.42 19.88
N LEU A 80 -13.85 -18.44 20.72
CA LEU A 80 -12.86 -17.66 21.45
C LEU A 80 -12.14 -18.51 22.51
N ALA A 81 -12.90 -19.28 23.30
CA ALA A 81 -12.36 -20.20 24.31
C ALA A 81 -11.47 -21.31 23.68
N ALA A 82 -11.81 -21.78 22.48
CA ALA A 82 -11.00 -22.75 21.75
C ALA A 82 -9.66 -22.17 21.23
N LEU A 83 -9.58 -20.85 21.06
CA LEU A 83 -8.37 -20.14 20.64
C LEU A 83 -7.43 -19.87 21.82
N ASP A 84 -7.98 -19.54 22.99
CA ASP A 84 -7.22 -19.33 24.22
C ASP A 84 -6.68 -20.62 24.85
N ALA A 85 -7.20 -21.78 24.43
CA ALA A 85 -6.77 -23.10 24.89
C ALA A 85 -5.62 -23.72 24.05
N GLN A 86 -5.12 -23.00 23.03
CA GLN A 86 -3.93 -23.37 22.24
C GLN A 86 -2.68 -22.66 22.76
#